data_AF-A0A453L1X0-F1
#
_entry.id   AF-A0A453L1X0-F1
#
_cell.length_a   1.000
_cell.length_b   1.000
_cell.length_c   1.000
_cell.angle_alpha   90.00
_cell.angle_beta   90.00
_cell.angle_gamma   90.00
#
_symmetry.space_group_name_H-M   'P 1'
#
loop_
_entity.id
_entity.type
_entity.pdbx_description
1 polymer ?
#
loop_
_entity_poly.entity_id
_entity_poly.type
_entity_poly.pdbx_seq_one_letter_code
_entity_poly.pdbx_strand_id
1 'polypeptide(L)'
;RGRPGWPRSRRARPPGPGSGAGSPPPRPPPGGWSRWHTRRLRIRPRRVPEPKVVKPTRTTPAKRRQQLDQAQKQREELAALQEQLSGLQCKLLEKDEALRSAENLIGRVSAANEEVDELRSQLNDKESLVESTGSELHGAKIMLAEKQAALEKLEWEAKMSSTKVEELEVDVASMDVEISALMKVFRKITENNRASHPTERSDDSSLECEPVQLDDTVGDIDTEKMEQEMSAYVTALAAAKDNPTEEFLKAVTEARLRLQAFVL
;
A
#
# COMPACT_ATOMS: atom_id res chain seq x y z
N ARG A 1 4.27 31.61 -30.58
CA ARG A 1 3.30 31.12 -29.57
C ARG A 1 4.07 30.25 -28.58
N GLY A 2 4.57 30.83 -27.50
CA GLY A 2 5.28 30.11 -26.45
C GLY A 2 4.84 30.68 -25.11
N ARG A 3 4.30 29.83 -24.23
CA ARG A 3 4.07 30.16 -22.82
C ARG A 3 4.97 29.23 -22.00
N PRO A 4 5.80 29.77 -21.10
CA PRO A 4 6.63 28.96 -20.22
C PRO A 4 5.83 28.42 -19.04
N GLY A 5 6.10 27.16 -18.69
CA GLY A 5 5.54 26.47 -17.54
C GLY A 5 6.10 27.01 -16.22
N TRP A 6 5.22 27.14 -15.23
CA TRP A 6 5.56 27.47 -13.86
C TRP A 6 5.90 26.19 -13.08
N PRO A 7 6.99 26.14 -12.30
CA PRO A 7 7.24 25.02 -11.40
C PRO A 7 6.41 25.14 -10.11
N ARG A 8 5.77 24.03 -9.74
CA ARG A 8 4.95 23.85 -8.54
C ARG A 8 5.76 24.12 -7.27
N SER A 9 5.26 25.05 -6.44
CA SER A 9 5.74 25.29 -5.09
C SER A 9 5.56 24.05 -4.21
N ARG A 10 6.66 23.59 -3.59
CA ARG A 10 6.63 22.65 -2.46
C ARG A 10 5.95 23.33 -1.28
N ARG A 11 4.75 22.87 -0.90
CA ARG A 11 4.16 23.22 0.40
C ARG A 11 4.81 22.37 1.47
N ALA A 12 5.45 23.06 2.42
CA ALA A 12 5.95 22.50 3.66
C ALA A 12 4.81 21.88 4.48
N ARG A 13 5.09 20.73 5.10
CA ARG A 13 4.23 20.12 6.12
C ARG A 13 4.12 21.04 7.34
N PRO A 14 2.94 21.21 7.95
CA PRO A 14 2.83 21.88 9.24
C PRO A 14 3.42 20.99 10.36
N PRO A 15 4.01 21.59 11.41
CA PRO A 15 4.48 20.84 12.58
C PRO A 15 3.31 20.30 13.39
N GLY A 16 3.49 19.10 13.94
CA GLY A 16 2.49 18.43 14.78
C GLY A 16 2.15 19.20 16.06
N PRO A 17 0.95 18.98 16.62
CA PRO A 17 0.55 19.64 17.85
C PRO A 17 1.39 19.14 19.03
N GLY A 18 2.02 20.10 19.71
CA GLY A 18 2.82 19.87 20.90
C GLY A 18 2.02 19.25 22.04
N SER A 19 2.69 18.37 22.77
CA SER A 19 2.25 17.88 24.08
C SER A 19 2.22 19.04 25.08
N GLY A 20 1.06 19.68 25.19
CA GLY A 20 0.70 20.54 26.32
C GLY A 20 -0.04 19.71 27.35
N ALA A 21 0.67 19.22 28.36
CA ALA A 21 0.07 18.64 29.55
C ALA A 21 -0.61 19.76 30.37
N GLY A 22 -1.87 20.05 30.04
CA GLY A 22 -2.77 20.83 30.88
C GLY A 22 -3.54 19.87 31.79
N SER A 23 -3.29 19.93 33.09
CA SER A 23 -4.00 19.18 34.12
C SER A 23 -5.53 19.35 33.99
N PRO A 24 -6.34 18.29 34.13
CA PRO A 24 -7.79 18.41 34.12
C PRO A 24 -8.28 19.15 35.38
N PRO A 25 -9.37 19.94 35.29
CA PRO A 25 -9.99 20.55 36.47
C PRO A 25 -10.54 19.46 37.41
N PRO A 26 -10.57 19.71 38.73
CA PRO A 26 -11.01 18.71 39.69
C PRO A 26 -12.50 18.37 39.47
N ARG A 27 -12.81 17.07 39.51
CA ARG A 27 -14.19 16.57 39.53
C ARG A 27 -14.95 17.14 40.73
N PRO A 28 -16.22 17.55 40.59
CA PRO A 28 -17.05 17.87 41.74
C PRO A 28 -17.35 16.58 42.53
N PRO A 29 -17.46 16.66 43.87
CA PRO A 29 -17.75 15.49 44.69
C PRO A 29 -19.17 14.98 44.44
N PRO A 30 -19.40 13.66 44.45
CA PRO A 30 -20.73 13.09 44.34
C PRO A 30 -21.45 13.22 45.68
N GLY A 31 -22.67 13.77 45.66
CA GLY A 31 -23.67 13.59 46.72
C GLY A 31 -23.31 14.15 48.10
N GLY A 32 -23.89 15.30 48.45
CA GLY A 32 -23.70 15.85 49.80
C GLY A 32 -24.58 17.03 50.17
N TRP A 33 -25.79 17.16 49.62
CA TRP A 33 -26.73 18.20 50.03
C TRP A 33 -27.95 17.55 50.69
N SER A 34 -27.75 17.06 51.90
CA SER A 34 -28.81 16.66 52.82
C SER A 34 -28.29 16.70 54.25
N ARG A 35 -28.01 17.92 54.75
CA ARG A 35 -27.88 18.14 56.19
C ARG A 35 -28.06 19.61 56.54
N TRP A 36 -29.31 20.07 56.54
CA TRP A 36 -29.68 21.25 57.30
C TRP A 36 -30.92 20.94 58.15
N HIS A 37 -30.73 21.12 59.46
CA HIS A 37 -31.70 21.30 60.54
C HIS A 37 -32.43 20.08 61.14
N THR A 38 -31.79 19.47 62.13
CA THR A 38 -32.46 19.06 63.38
C THR A 38 -31.73 19.64 64.59
N ARG A 39 -32.00 20.92 64.90
CA ARG A 39 -31.86 21.44 66.26
C ARG A 39 -33.26 21.75 66.78
N ARG A 40 -33.81 20.82 67.56
CA ARG A 40 -34.93 21.07 68.48
C ARG A 40 -34.48 22.16 69.46
N LEU A 41 -34.89 23.40 69.23
CA LEU A 41 -34.93 24.40 70.29
C LEU A 41 -36.18 24.10 71.13
N ARG A 42 -35.96 23.54 72.33
CA ARG A 42 -36.93 23.58 73.43
C ARG A 42 -37.12 25.05 73.80
N ILE A 43 -38.18 25.66 73.30
CA ILE A 43 -38.63 26.98 73.77
C ILE A 43 -39.65 26.74 74.88
N ARG A 44 -39.26 27.13 76.10
CA ARG A 44 -40.13 27.24 77.28
C ARG A 44 -41.40 28.03 76.94
N PRO A 45 -42.56 27.74 77.55
CA PRO A 45 -43.70 28.64 77.44
C PRO A 45 -43.33 29.96 78.10
N ARG A 46 -42.98 30.96 77.28
CA ARG A 46 -42.87 32.34 77.75
C ARG A 46 -44.29 32.79 78.02
N ARG A 47 -44.64 32.89 79.31
CA ARG A 47 -45.90 33.47 79.78
C ARG A 47 -46.11 34.79 79.04
N VAL A 48 -47.19 34.86 78.27
CA VAL A 48 -47.69 36.10 77.68
C VAL A 48 -48.10 37.00 78.86
N PRO A 49 -47.54 38.21 79.01
CA PRO A 49 -48.11 39.18 79.93
C PRO A 49 -49.51 39.51 79.42
N GLU A 50 -50.52 39.34 80.27
CA GLU A 50 -51.88 39.81 79.99
C GLU A 50 -51.83 41.28 79.49
N PRO A 51 -52.59 41.63 78.45
CA PRO A 51 -52.67 43.01 78.03
C PRO A 51 -53.32 43.81 79.15
N LYS A 52 -52.52 44.61 79.87
CA LYS A 52 -53.04 45.70 80.69
C LYS A 52 -53.94 46.54 79.79
N VAL A 53 -55.22 46.59 80.14
CA VAL A 53 -56.22 47.46 79.53
C VAL A 53 -55.78 48.90 79.78
N VAL A 54 -54.95 49.42 78.88
CA VAL A 54 -54.66 50.84 78.80
C VAL A 54 -55.85 51.47 78.09
N LYS A 55 -56.61 52.24 78.87
CA LYS A 55 -57.70 53.11 78.42
C LYS A 55 -57.27 53.83 77.14
N PRO A 56 -58.11 53.91 76.09
CA PRO A 56 -57.73 54.58 74.87
C PRO A 56 -57.59 56.08 75.16
N THR A 57 -56.34 56.53 75.27
CA THR A 57 -56.00 57.95 75.13
C THR A 57 -56.52 58.36 73.76
N ARG A 58 -57.53 59.22 73.77
CA ARG A 58 -58.32 59.68 72.63
C ARG A 58 -57.40 60.37 71.62
N THR A 59 -56.81 59.59 70.72
CA THR A 59 -56.15 60.13 69.52
C THR A 59 -57.23 60.75 68.64
N THR A 60 -56.99 61.98 68.19
CA THR A 60 -57.84 62.72 67.28
C THR A 60 -58.20 61.91 66.03
N PRO A 61 -59.42 62.06 65.48
CA PRO A 61 -59.96 61.24 64.40
C PRO A 61 -59.11 61.25 63.10
N ALA A 62 -58.29 62.29 62.90
CA ALA A 62 -57.32 62.35 61.81
C ALA A 62 -56.24 61.25 61.89
N LYS A 63 -55.80 60.89 63.11
CA LYS A 63 -54.72 59.91 63.34
C LYS A 63 -55.19 58.46 63.12
N ARG A 64 -56.47 58.16 63.38
CA ARG A 64 -57.07 56.84 63.09
C ARG A 64 -57.29 56.61 61.60
N ARG A 65 -57.66 57.66 60.84
CA ARG A 65 -57.78 57.59 59.38
C ARG A 65 -56.42 57.34 58.73
N GLN A 66 -55.38 58.09 59.13
CA GLN A 66 -54.01 57.84 58.68
C GLN A 66 -53.48 56.44 58.99
N GLN A 67 -53.81 55.86 60.15
CA GLN A 67 -53.41 54.49 60.47
C GLN A 67 -54.15 53.43 59.64
N LEU A 68 -55.43 53.64 59.33
CA LEU A 68 -56.18 52.77 58.43
C LEU A 68 -55.64 52.86 57.00
N ASP A 69 -55.32 54.07 56.53
CA ASP A 69 -54.74 54.29 55.20
C ASP A 69 -53.34 53.68 55.09
N GLN A 70 -52.51 53.79 56.15
CA GLN A 70 -51.21 53.10 56.21
C GLN A 70 -51.35 51.58 56.23
N ALA A 71 -52.29 51.03 57.02
CA ALA A 71 -52.51 49.59 57.07
C ALA A 71 -53.08 49.04 55.74
N GLN A 72 -53.93 49.81 55.07
CA GLN A 72 -54.46 49.50 53.75
C GLN A 72 -53.33 49.49 52.71
N LYS A 73 -52.49 50.53 52.70
CA LYS A 73 -51.31 50.61 51.83
C LYS A 73 -50.34 49.43 52.05
N GLN A 74 -50.09 49.07 53.30
CA GLN A 74 -49.27 47.89 53.63
C GLN A 74 -49.88 46.59 53.11
N ARG A 75 -51.22 46.44 53.15
CA ARG A 75 -51.89 45.26 52.59
C ARG A 75 -51.78 45.22 51.07
N GLU A 76 -51.91 46.35 50.40
CA GLU A 76 -51.74 46.46 48.94
C GLU A 76 -50.30 46.14 48.52
N GLU A 77 -49.31 46.65 49.25
CA GLU A 77 -47.90 46.34 49.04
C GLU A 77 -47.61 44.84 49.24
N LEU A 78 -48.15 44.23 50.30
CA LEU A 78 -48.03 42.79 50.53
C LEU A 78 -48.69 41.97 49.41
N ALA A 79 -49.86 42.39 48.92
CA ALA A 79 -50.54 41.74 47.81
C ALA A 79 -49.71 41.83 46.52
N ALA A 80 -49.16 43.01 46.20
CA ALA A 80 -48.31 43.20 45.04
C ALA A 80 -47.01 42.37 45.12
N LEU A 81 -46.38 42.30 46.29
CA LEU A 81 -45.20 41.44 46.51
C LEU A 81 -45.56 39.96 46.36
N GLN A 82 -46.74 39.55 46.82
CA GLN A 82 -47.21 38.17 46.71
C GLN A 82 -47.47 37.76 45.26
N GLU A 83 -48.03 38.67 44.44
CA GLU A 83 -48.18 38.49 43.00
C GLU A 83 -46.82 38.43 42.26
N GLN A 84 -45.87 39.28 42.65
CA GLN A 84 -44.52 39.20 42.10
C GLN A 84 -43.84 37.86 42.45
N LEU A 85 -44.00 37.39 43.69
CA LEU A 85 -43.46 36.11 44.13
C LEU A 85 -44.05 34.94 43.34
N SER A 86 -45.37 34.91 43.12
CA SER A 86 -46.01 33.86 42.31
C SER A 86 -45.56 33.93 40.85
N GLY A 87 -45.45 35.13 40.27
CA GLY A 87 -44.94 35.31 38.91
C GLY A 87 -43.48 34.86 38.75
N LEU A 88 -42.62 35.13 39.73
CA LEU A 88 -41.24 34.63 39.74
C LEU A 88 -41.18 33.11 39.90
N GLN A 89 -42.04 32.54 40.75
CA GLN A 89 -42.12 31.09 40.93
C GLN A 89 -42.55 30.38 39.64
N CYS A 90 -43.55 30.89 38.92
CA CYS A 90 -43.93 30.35 37.61
C CYS A 90 -42.77 30.40 36.61
N LYS A 91 -42.08 31.54 36.50
CA LYS A 91 -40.91 31.68 35.60
C LYS A 91 -39.76 30.74 35.96
N LEU A 92 -39.57 30.45 37.25
CA LEU A 92 -38.57 29.49 37.69
C LEU A 92 -38.94 28.07 37.20
N LEU A 93 -40.20 27.66 37.38
CA LEU A 93 -40.67 26.35 36.91
C LEU A 93 -40.54 26.18 35.40
N GLU A 94 -40.89 27.21 34.61
CA GLU A 94 -40.70 27.20 33.15
C GLU A 94 -39.22 27.01 32.77
N LYS A 95 -38.31 27.67 33.50
CA LYS A 95 -36.87 27.52 33.26
C LYS A 95 -36.34 26.15 33.68
N ASP A 96 -36.82 25.59 34.78
CA ASP A 96 -36.45 24.24 35.22
C ASP A 96 -36.90 23.18 34.20
N GLU A 97 -38.05 23.38 33.56
CA GLU A 97 -38.52 22.52 32.47
C GLU A 97 -37.70 22.67 31.18
N ALA A 98 -37.36 23.90 30.81
CA ALA A 98 -36.45 24.16 29.70
C ALA A 98 -35.06 23.54 29.95
N LEU A 99 -34.56 23.62 31.19
CA LEU A 99 -33.29 23.03 31.60
C LEU A 99 -33.32 21.50 31.48
N ARG A 100 -34.35 20.84 32.01
CA ARG A 100 -34.55 19.39 31.84
C ARG A 100 -34.60 18.98 30.36
N SER A 101 -35.25 19.79 29.53
CA SER A 101 -35.34 19.54 28.08
C SER A 101 -33.97 19.67 27.40
N ALA A 102 -33.17 20.65 27.80
CA ALA A 102 -31.80 20.82 27.32
C ALA A 102 -30.88 19.67 27.75
N GLU A 103 -30.97 19.20 28.99
CA GLU A 103 -30.21 18.04 29.48
C GLU A 103 -30.55 16.76 28.69
N ASN A 104 -31.83 16.52 28.42
CA ASN A 104 -32.24 15.41 27.56
C ASN A 104 -31.67 15.53 26.14
N LEU A 105 -31.66 16.74 25.56
CA LEU A 105 -31.07 16.97 24.25
C LEU A 105 -29.56 16.70 24.26
N ILE A 106 -28.85 17.14 25.29
CA ILE A 106 -27.42 16.85 25.46
C ILE A 106 -27.18 15.34 25.50
N GLY A 107 -27.99 14.59 26.26
CA GLY A 107 -27.89 13.13 26.30
C GLY A 107 -28.09 12.49 24.92
N ARG A 108 -29.07 12.96 24.15
CA ARG A 108 -29.30 12.48 22.78
C ARG A 108 -28.15 12.82 21.83
N VAL A 109 -27.57 14.01 21.94
CA VAL A 109 -26.43 14.43 21.12
C VAL A 109 -25.18 13.61 21.47
N SER A 110 -24.95 13.34 22.76
CA SER A 110 -23.85 12.47 23.19
C SER A 110 -24.00 11.06 22.62
N ALA A 111 -25.18 10.45 22.71
CA ALA A 111 -25.44 9.13 22.12
C ALA A 111 -25.24 9.13 20.59
N ALA A 112 -25.74 10.17 19.90
CA ALA A 112 -25.53 10.30 18.46
C ALA A 112 -24.04 10.48 18.08
N ASN A 113 -23.25 11.18 18.91
CA ASN A 113 -21.81 11.31 18.69
C ASN A 113 -21.08 9.97 18.85
N GLU A 114 -21.47 9.15 19.84
CA GLU A 114 -20.93 7.80 20.01
C GLU A 114 -21.23 6.92 18.79
N GLU A 115 -22.45 6.97 18.25
CA GLU A 115 -22.82 6.27 17.01
C GLU A 115 -21.99 6.77 15.80
N VAL A 116 -21.75 8.07 15.69
CA VAL A 116 -20.92 8.65 14.61
C VAL A 116 -19.47 8.18 14.71
N ASP A 117 -18.90 8.10 15.91
CA ASP A 117 -17.53 7.65 16.09
C ASP A 117 -17.37 6.15 15.80
N GLU A 118 -18.37 5.33 16.15
CA GLU A 118 -18.44 3.92 15.75
C GLU A 118 -18.50 3.77 14.22
N LEU A 119 -19.38 4.53 13.55
CA LEU A 119 -19.47 4.51 12.08
C LEU A 119 -18.16 4.95 11.41
N ARG A 120 -17.44 5.92 12.00
CA ARG A 120 -16.10 6.32 11.53
C ARG A 120 -15.09 5.21 11.68
N SER A 121 -15.09 4.47 12.80
CA SER A 121 -14.22 3.31 12.98
C SER A 121 -14.48 2.25 11.91
N GLN A 122 -15.75 1.90 11.69
CA GLN A 122 -16.13 0.93 10.67
C GLN A 122 -15.78 1.39 9.25
N LEU A 123 -15.86 2.69 8.97
CA LEU A 123 -15.43 3.25 7.69
C LEU A 123 -13.92 3.07 7.49
N ASN A 124 -13.11 3.39 8.50
CA ASN A 124 -11.66 3.22 8.45
C ASN A 124 -11.27 1.75 8.25
N ASP A 125 -11.93 0.82 8.94
CA ASP A 125 -11.68 -0.62 8.79
C ASP A 125 -12.00 -1.07 7.35
N LYS A 126 -13.14 -0.64 6.81
CA LYS A 126 -13.53 -0.95 5.42
C LYS A 126 -12.57 -0.32 4.40
N GLU A 127 -12.11 0.90 4.62
CA GLU A 127 -11.13 1.56 3.77
C GLU A 127 -9.80 0.80 3.79
N SER A 128 -9.35 0.32 4.97
CA SER A 128 -8.15 -0.51 5.08
C SER A 128 -8.29 -1.85 4.33
N LEU A 129 -9.49 -2.46 4.36
CA LEU A 129 -9.78 -3.69 3.62
C LEU A 129 -9.77 -3.45 2.10
N VAL A 130 -10.33 -2.33 1.64
CA VAL A 130 -10.30 -1.93 0.22
C VAL A 130 -8.86 -1.72 -0.26
N GLU A 131 -8.03 -1.05 0.54
CA GLU A 131 -6.61 -0.84 0.20
C GLU A 131 -5.81 -2.14 0.17
N SER A 132 -6.05 -3.06 1.12
CA SER A 132 -5.42 -4.38 1.17
C SER A 132 -5.79 -5.22 -0.05
N THR A 133 -7.09 -5.35 -0.33
CA THR A 133 -7.59 -6.13 -1.48
C THR A 133 -7.18 -5.50 -2.81
N GLY A 134 -7.13 -4.17 -2.89
CA GLY A 134 -6.60 -3.45 -4.05
C GLY A 134 -5.12 -3.75 -4.31
N SER A 135 -4.31 -3.81 -3.24
CA SER A 135 -2.89 -4.16 -3.32
C SER A 135 -2.68 -5.61 -3.76
N GLU A 136 -3.46 -6.56 -3.20
CA GLU A 136 -3.45 -7.97 -3.61
C GLU A 136 -3.83 -8.15 -5.08
N LEU A 137 -4.88 -7.47 -5.54
CA LEU A 137 -5.30 -7.49 -6.95
C LEU A 137 -4.21 -6.93 -7.87
N HIS A 138 -3.56 -5.84 -7.47
CA HIS A 138 -2.45 -5.28 -8.23
C HIS A 138 -1.29 -6.27 -8.35
N GLY A 139 -0.91 -6.92 -7.25
CA GLY A 139 0.10 -7.98 -7.26
C GLY A 139 -0.27 -9.16 -8.17
N ALA A 140 -1.51 -9.63 -8.08
CA ALA A 140 -2.03 -10.68 -8.97
C ALA A 140 -1.99 -10.29 -10.45
N LYS A 141 -2.27 -9.03 -10.78
CA LYS A 141 -2.20 -8.51 -12.15
C LYS A 141 -0.75 -8.54 -12.69
N ILE A 142 0.23 -8.20 -11.86
CA ILE A 142 1.65 -8.26 -12.23
C ILE A 142 2.03 -9.71 -12.50
N MET A 143 1.74 -10.64 -11.59
CA MET A 143 2.03 -12.06 -11.77
C MET A 143 1.38 -12.61 -13.05
N LEU A 144 0.14 -12.23 -13.35
CA LEU A 144 -0.53 -12.67 -14.57
C LEU A 144 0.21 -12.19 -15.83
N ALA A 145 0.67 -10.94 -15.85
CA ALA A 145 1.46 -10.40 -16.95
C ALA A 145 2.81 -11.14 -17.11
N GLU A 146 3.48 -11.45 -16.00
CA GLU A 146 4.72 -12.23 -16.01
C GLU A 146 4.49 -13.66 -16.55
N LYS A 147 3.40 -14.31 -16.13
CA LYS A 147 3.03 -15.64 -16.64
C LYS A 147 2.69 -15.60 -18.13
N GLN A 148 2.00 -14.55 -18.59
CA GLN A 148 1.70 -14.35 -20.00
C GLN A 148 2.98 -14.20 -20.83
N ALA A 149 3.93 -13.37 -20.37
CA ALA A 149 5.21 -13.20 -21.05
C ALA A 149 6.02 -14.51 -21.10
N ALA A 150 6.01 -15.29 -20.01
CA ALA A 150 6.67 -16.60 -19.97
C ALA A 150 6.04 -17.60 -20.95
N LEU A 151 4.70 -17.58 -21.08
CA LEU A 151 3.97 -18.43 -22.02
C LEU A 151 4.33 -18.08 -23.47
N GLU A 152 4.28 -16.80 -23.84
CA GLU A 152 4.63 -16.34 -25.19
C GLU A 152 6.07 -16.71 -25.57
N LYS A 153 7.00 -16.62 -24.62
CA LYS A 153 8.38 -17.07 -24.81
C LYS A 153 8.46 -18.57 -25.09
N LEU A 154 7.81 -19.40 -24.28
CA LEU A 154 7.81 -20.86 -24.47
C LEU A 154 7.13 -21.25 -25.79
N GLU A 155 6.07 -20.55 -26.19
CA GLU A 155 5.39 -20.77 -27.45
C GLU A 155 6.32 -20.46 -28.64
N TRP A 156 7.07 -19.37 -28.56
CA TRP A 156 8.07 -19.03 -29.57
C TRP A 156 9.20 -20.07 -29.62
N GLU A 157 9.73 -20.51 -28.47
CA GLU A 157 10.76 -21.55 -28.41
C GLU A 157 10.26 -22.88 -29.00
N ALA A 158 9.02 -23.27 -28.71
CA ALA A 158 8.40 -24.48 -29.27
C ALA A 158 8.25 -24.38 -30.80
N LYS A 159 7.81 -23.23 -31.32
CA LYS A 159 7.73 -22.97 -32.77
C LYS A 159 9.10 -23.10 -33.43
N MET A 160 10.12 -22.45 -32.87
CA MET A 160 11.50 -22.53 -33.40
C MET A 160 12.07 -23.95 -33.33
N SER A 161 11.73 -24.72 -32.29
CA SER A 161 12.12 -26.12 -32.18
C SER A 161 11.42 -26.99 -33.22
N SER A 162 10.11 -26.79 -33.47
CA SER A 162 9.36 -27.53 -34.48
C SER A 162 9.98 -27.34 -35.86
N THR A 163 10.28 -26.10 -36.24
CA THR A 163 10.90 -25.80 -37.54
C THR A 163 12.28 -26.47 -37.69
N LYS A 164 13.10 -26.47 -36.64
CA LYS A 164 14.40 -27.17 -36.68
C LYS A 164 14.25 -28.69 -36.80
N VAL A 165 13.24 -29.28 -36.18
CA VAL A 165 12.95 -30.71 -36.32
C VAL A 165 12.52 -31.02 -37.75
N GLU A 166 11.65 -30.20 -38.35
CA GLU A 166 11.24 -30.34 -39.75
C GLU A 166 12.44 -30.24 -40.72
N GLU A 167 13.37 -29.30 -40.49
CA GLU A 167 14.61 -29.19 -41.27
C GLU A 167 15.48 -30.46 -41.15
N LEU A 168 15.69 -30.94 -39.93
CA LEU A 168 16.47 -32.16 -39.68
C LEU A 168 15.83 -33.42 -40.27
N GLU A 169 14.49 -33.51 -40.25
CA GLU A 169 13.76 -34.62 -40.90
C GLU A 169 14.03 -34.66 -42.41
N VAL A 170 14.09 -33.49 -43.07
CA VAL A 170 14.44 -33.39 -44.50
C VAL A 170 15.87 -33.84 -44.74
N ASP A 171 16.82 -33.39 -43.91
CA ASP A 171 18.23 -33.77 -44.02
C ASP A 171 18.43 -35.28 -43.86
N VAL A 172 17.78 -35.90 -42.87
CA VAL A 172 17.83 -37.36 -42.66
C VAL A 172 17.26 -38.11 -43.86
N ALA A 173 16.14 -37.65 -44.43
CA ALA A 173 15.57 -38.26 -45.63
C ALA A 173 16.51 -38.16 -46.84
N SER A 174 17.22 -37.03 -47.00
CA SER A 174 18.25 -36.87 -48.05
C SER A 174 19.41 -37.85 -47.85
N MET A 175 19.94 -37.91 -46.62
CA MET A 175 21.02 -38.83 -46.28
C MET A 175 20.64 -40.29 -46.50
N ASP A 176 19.39 -40.69 -46.21
CA ASP A 176 18.93 -42.07 -46.44
C ASP A 176 18.97 -42.46 -47.93
N VAL A 177 18.65 -41.52 -48.83
CA VAL A 177 18.77 -41.71 -50.28
C VAL A 177 20.24 -41.86 -50.70
N GLU A 178 21.12 -41.01 -50.17
CA GLU A 178 22.56 -41.05 -50.45
C GLU A 178 23.21 -42.35 -49.95
N ILE A 179 22.91 -42.76 -48.71
CA ILE A 179 23.35 -44.03 -48.12
C ILE A 179 22.82 -45.20 -48.95
N SER A 180 21.55 -45.18 -49.34
CA SER A 180 20.95 -46.20 -50.20
C SER A 180 21.65 -46.30 -51.57
N ALA A 181 22.03 -45.17 -52.16
CA ALA A 181 22.80 -45.14 -53.40
C ALA A 181 24.20 -45.73 -53.21
N LEU A 182 24.90 -45.34 -52.14
CA LEU A 182 26.22 -45.86 -51.79
C LEU A 182 26.19 -47.37 -51.54
N MET A 183 25.22 -47.86 -50.79
CA MET A 183 25.04 -49.30 -50.52
C MET A 183 24.77 -50.11 -51.78
N LYS A 184 24.06 -49.55 -52.78
CA LYS A 184 23.89 -50.19 -54.10
C LYS A 184 25.23 -50.32 -54.84
N VAL A 185 26.10 -49.32 -54.74
CA VAL A 185 27.45 -49.38 -55.35
C VAL A 185 28.27 -50.51 -54.71
N PHE A 186 28.31 -50.60 -53.38
CA PHE A 186 29.02 -51.68 -52.69
C PHE A 186 28.49 -53.08 -53.05
N ARG A 187 27.17 -53.23 -53.16
CA ARG A 187 26.54 -54.49 -53.60
C ARG A 187 26.98 -54.89 -55.02
N LYS A 188 27.01 -53.93 -55.95
CA LYS A 188 27.44 -54.18 -57.32
C LYS A 188 28.92 -54.56 -57.43
N ILE A 189 29.79 -53.91 -56.64
CA ILE A 189 31.23 -54.24 -56.58
C ILE A 189 31.43 -55.67 -56.06
N THR A 190 30.74 -56.02 -54.97
CA THR A 190 30.83 -57.37 -54.39
C THR A 190 30.26 -58.46 -55.30
N GLU A 191 29.21 -58.19 -56.08
CA GLU A 191 28.70 -59.09 -57.12
C GLU A 191 29.68 -59.26 -58.30
N ASN A 192 30.29 -58.18 -58.78
CA ASN A 192 31.27 -58.22 -59.87
C ASN A 192 32.51 -59.05 -59.51
N ASN A 193 32.99 -58.97 -58.26
CA ASN A 193 34.11 -59.79 -57.79
C ASN A 193 33.77 -61.28 -57.69
N ARG A 194 32.49 -61.64 -57.57
CA ARG A 194 32.03 -63.04 -57.52
C ARG A 194 31.76 -63.62 -58.91
N ALA A 195 31.56 -62.78 -59.92
CA ALA A 195 31.30 -63.20 -61.31
C ALA A 195 32.57 -63.56 -62.09
N SER A 196 33.75 -63.22 -61.58
CA SER A 196 35.05 -63.57 -62.19
C SER A 196 35.76 -64.66 -61.37
N HIS A 197 35.32 -65.90 -61.54
CA HIS A 197 36.15 -67.08 -61.28
C HIS A 197 36.10 -68.03 -62.48
N PRO A 198 37.13 -68.08 -63.33
CA PRO A 198 37.76 -69.34 -63.64
C PRO A 198 38.68 -69.72 -62.46
N THR A 199 38.55 -70.95 -62.02
CA THR A 199 39.49 -71.63 -61.15
C THR A 199 40.94 -71.36 -61.57
N GLU A 200 41.77 -70.81 -60.69
CA GLU A 200 43.10 -71.36 -60.39
C GLU A 200 43.83 -70.63 -59.24
N ARG A 201 44.22 -71.45 -58.24
CA ARG A 201 45.45 -71.45 -57.43
C ARG A 201 45.90 -70.23 -56.62
N SER A 202 46.06 -70.55 -55.33
CA SER A 202 47.19 -70.25 -54.43
C SER A 202 47.36 -68.82 -53.92
N ASP A 203 47.11 -68.71 -52.61
CA ASP A 203 47.90 -67.99 -51.59
C ASP A 203 48.69 -66.76 -52.08
N ASP A 204 48.15 -65.56 -51.84
CA ASP A 204 48.99 -64.39 -51.66
C ASP A 204 48.36 -63.33 -50.73
N SER A 205 49.07 -63.14 -49.62
CA SER A 205 49.22 -61.94 -48.78
C SER A 205 48.00 -61.23 -48.17
N SER A 206 47.94 -61.29 -46.83
CA SER A 206 47.28 -60.33 -45.96
C SER A 206 47.82 -58.91 -46.22
N LEU A 207 46.94 -58.00 -46.66
CA LEU A 207 47.21 -56.57 -46.62
C LEU A 207 47.04 -56.07 -45.17
N GLU A 208 48.15 -56.11 -44.44
CA GLU A 208 48.35 -55.42 -43.18
C GLU A 208 48.44 -53.90 -43.48
N CYS A 209 47.41 -53.14 -43.09
CA CYS A 209 47.46 -51.69 -43.16
C CYS A 209 48.41 -51.18 -42.07
N GLU A 210 49.62 -50.79 -42.48
CA GLU A 210 50.56 -50.01 -41.68
C GLU A 210 49.90 -48.69 -41.20
N PRO A 211 49.92 -48.38 -39.89
CA PRO A 211 49.46 -47.10 -39.39
C PRO A 211 50.48 -46.02 -39.79
N VAL A 212 50.07 -45.13 -40.68
CA VAL A 212 50.83 -43.92 -41.01
C VAL A 212 51.02 -43.11 -39.73
N GLN A 213 52.25 -43.08 -39.21
CA GLN A 213 52.67 -42.12 -38.20
C GLN A 213 52.62 -40.73 -38.82
N LEU A 214 51.71 -39.89 -38.33
CA LEU A 214 51.73 -38.47 -38.62
C LEU A 214 52.93 -37.87 -37.89
N ASP A 215 53.93 -37.48 -38.66
CA ASP A 215 55.10 -36.73 -38.20
C ASP A 215 54.64 -35.34 -37.70
N ASP A 216 54.88 -35.07 -36.42
CA ASP A 216 54.43 -33.89 -35.66
C ASP A 216 55.33 -32.68 -35.92
N THR A 217 55.78 -32.50 -37.17
CA THR A 217 56.86 -31.56 -37.50
C THR A 217 56.56 -30.71 -38.74
N VAL A 218 55.50 -29.90 -38.69
CA VAL A 218 55.33 -28.77 -39.62
C VAL A 218 54.85 -27.53 -38.87
N GLY A 219 55.82 -26.67 -38.49
CA GLY A 219 55.64 -25.25 -38.21
C GLY A 219 55.02 -24.89 -36.86
N ASP A 220 55.84 -24.42 -35.93
CA ASP A 220 55.43 -23.82 -34.66
C ASP A 220 54.64 -22.51 -34.92
N ILE A 221 53.38 -22.64 -35.35
CA ILE A 221 52.40 -21.57 -35.16
C ILE A 221 52.23 -21.52 -33.65
N ASP A 222 52.72 -20.44 -33.05
CA ASP A 222 52.49 -20.14 -31.63
C ASP A 222 50.98 -20.06 -31.40
N THR A 223 50.40 -21.22 -31.08
CA THR A 223 48.96 -21.44 -30.96
C THR A 223 48.39 -20.59 -29.82
N GLU A 224 49.19 -20.35 -28.80
CA GLU A 224 48.88 -19.45 -27.69
C GLU A 224 48.76 -18.00 -28.18
N LYS A 225 49.68 -17.54 -29.04
CA LYS A 225 49.61 -16.20 -29.63
C LYS A 225 48.44 -16.03 -30.60
N MET A 226 48.10 -17.07 -31.37
CA MET A 226 46.91 -17.06 -32.24
C MET A 226 45.62 -16.96 -31.41
N GLU A 227 45.52 -17.73 -30.33
CA GLU A 227 44.38 -17.70 -29.40
C GLU A 227 44.26 -16.34 -28.69
N GLN A 228 45.40 -15.71 -28.35
CA GLN A 228 45.44 -14.37 -27.78
C GLN A 228 44.88 -13.31 -28.74
N GLU A 229 45.29 -13.33 -30.02
CA GLU A 229 44.77 -12.41 -31.03
C GLU A 229 43.29 -12.69 -31.36
N MET A 230 42.84 -13.94 -31.27
CA MET A 230 41.42 -14.30 -31.41
C MET A 230 40.59 -13.69 -30.27
N SER A 231 41.10 -13.79 -29.05
CA SER A 231 40.48 -13.19 -27.86
C SER A 231 40.42 -11.66 -27.95
N ALA A 232 41.48 -11.02 -28.47
CA ALA A 232 41.51 -9.58 -28.71
C ALA A 232 40.47 -9.14 -29.77
N TYR A 233 40.32 -9.91 -30.85
CA TYR A 233 39.31 -9.65 -31.88
C TYR A 233 37.89 -9.76 -31.33
N VAL A 234 37.58 -10.82 -30.57
CA VAL A 234 36.25 -11.00 -29.94
C VAL A 234 35.94 -9.86 -28.96
N THR A 235 36.94 -9.44 -28.17
CA THR A 235 36.80 -8.33 -27.22
C THR A 235 36.54 -7.00 -27.93
N ALA A 236 37.30 -6.70 -28.99
CA ALA A 236 37.09 -5.49 -29.79
C ALA A 236 35.72 -5.50 -30.48
N LEU A 237 35.26 -6.67 -30.92
CA LEU A 237 33.97 -6.83 -31.59
C LEU A 237 32.79 -6.69 -30.62
N ALA A 238 32.95 -7.12 -29.37
CA ALA A 238 32.00 -6.84 -28.30
C ALA A 238 31.95 -5.33 -27.98
N ALA A 239 33.11 -4.68 -27.80
CA ALA A 239 33.18 -3.24 -27.54
C ALA A 239 32.57 -2.39 -28.67
N ALA A 240 32.81 -2.76 -29.94
CA ALA A 240 32.22 -2.08 -31.09
C ALA A 240 30.71 -2.32 -31.21
N LYS A 241 30.21 -3.50 -30.77
CA LYS A 241 28.77 -3.78 -30.70
C LYS A 241 28.07 -2.95 -29.62
N ASP A 242 28.72 -2.78 -28.48
CA ASP A 242 28.19 -1.98 -27.38
C ASP A 242 28.30 -0.47 -27.67
N ASN A 243 29.33 -0.05 -28.42
CA ASN A 243 29.55 1.34 -28.83
C ASN A 243 30.28 1.45 -30.18
N PRO A 244 29.57 1.71 -31.31
CA PRO A 244 30.15 1.74 -32.65
C PRO A 244 30.84 3.08 -32.97
N THR A 245 31.85 3.44 -32.18
CA THR A 245 32.71 4.60 -32.47
C THR A 245 33.82 4.21 -33.45
N GLU A 246 34.31 5.17 -34.25
CA GLU A 246 35.37 4.97 -35.26
C GLU A 246 36.63 4.31 -34.68
N GLU A 247 36.98 4.64 -33.43
CA GLU A 247 38.10 4.04 -32.70
C GLU A 247 37.90 2.53 -32.46
N PHE A 248 36.69 2.10 -32.09
CA PHE A 248 36.38 0.68 -31.86
C PHE A 248 36.28 -0.10 -33.18
N LEU A 249 35.73 0.51 -34.23
CA LEU A 249 35.72 -0.10 -35.56
C LEU A 249 37.14 -0.29 -36.09
N LYS A 250 38.02 0.70 -35.88
CA LYS A 250 39.45 0.61 -36.21
C LYS A 250 40.13 -0.52 -35.43
N ALA A 251 39.89 -0.64 -34.13
CA ALA A 251 40.43 -1.72 -33.30
C ALA A 251 40.00 -3.12 -33.80
N VAL A 252 38.74 -3.29 -34.22
CA VAL A 252 38.25 -4.54 -34.83
C VAL A 252 39.00 -4.85 -36.13
N THR A 253 39.21 -3.86 -36.99
CA THR A 253 39.94 -4.07 -38.24
C THR A 253 41.41 -4.41 -38.01
N GLU A 254 42.07 -3.77 -37.03
CA GLU A 254 43.45 -4.08 -36.68
C GLU A 254 43.61 -5.48 -36.09
N ALA A 255 42.72 -5.88 -35.17
CA ALA A 255 42.73 -7.23 -34.61
C ALA A 255 42.47 -8.30 -35.69
N ARG A 256 41.59 -8.02 -36.65
CA ARG A 256 41.37 -8.90 -37.82
C ARG A 256 42.61 -9.02 -38.69
N LEU A 257 43.34 -7.93 -38.93
CA LEU A 257 44.59 -7.95 -39.71
C LEU A 257 45.68 -8.76 -39.01
N ARG A 258 45.79 -8.68 -37.68
CA ARG A 258 46.74 -9.48 -36.89
C ARG A 258 46.45 -10.97 -36.99
N LEU A 259 45.18 -11.37 -36.95
CA LEU A 259 44.77 -12.76 -37.17
C LEU A 259 45.08 -13.24 -38.59
N GLN A 260 44.87 -12.39 -39.59
CA GLN A 260 45.16 -12.73 -40.98
C GLN A 260 46.65 -12.98 -41.23
N ALA A 261 47.54 -12.37 -40.43
CA ALA A 261 48.99 -12.56 -40.53
C ALA A 261 49.47 -13.96 -40.11
N PHE A 262 48.63 -14.79 -39.47
CA PHE A 262 48.95 -16.20 -39.18
C PHE A 262 48.55 -17.15 -40.32
N VAL A 263 47.79 -16.67 -41.30
CA VAL A 263 47.22 -17.46 -42.41
C VAL A 263 47.95 -17.20 -43.74
N LEU A 264 48.78 -16.16 -43.81
CA LEU A 264 49.58 -15.75 -44.97
C LEU A 264 51.07 -16.00 -44.72
#